data_AF-A0A833T9B5-F1
#
_entry.id   AF-A0A833T9B5-F1
#
_cell.length_a   1.000
_cell.length_b   1.000
_cell.length_c   1.000
_cell.angle_alpha   90.00
_cell.angle_beta   90.00
_cell.angle_gamma   90.00
#
_symmetry.space_group_name_H-M   'P 1'
#
loop_
_entity.id
_entity.type
_entity.pdbx_description
1 polymer ?
#
loop_
_entity_poly.entity_id
_entity_poly.type
_entity_poly.pdbx_seq_one_letter_code
_entity_poly.pdbx_strand_id
1 'polypeptide(L)'
;MRGVSSATSAAVLLMQVASWWVGSDAALPVVKEVVTGTIFRKSSYLTVDQYTLNVAASTAIVEIDLLSMETADNKTFTDVNADCDSAYIDPQVYLFQRQTDGSLAFVATNDDTGDDNSVYFSRGRTDGSVSAQDSYLIRQVSQGTYVLAVGRYPLSQAAAAAGRSTDSVNDFSPYFCMARKASYGNYKMTVRVQSTSTQNVIAKKANSYVGNSCSVPSSVTAECAYALPANIGSDILRTCSYDKTIY
;
A
#
# COMPACT_ATOMS: atom_id res chain seq x y z
N MET A 1 -3.65 -59.15 -76.52
CA MET A 1 -2.52 -59.67 -75.70
C MET A 1 -1.84 -58.49 -75.05
N ARG A 2 -1.62 -58.55 -73.72
CA ARG A 2 -0.58 -57.90 -72.89
C ARG A 2 -0.36 -56.39 -73.11
N GLY A 3 -0.48 -55.49 -72.15
CA GLY A 3 -0.56 -55.58 -70.69
C GLY A 3 -0.02 -54.24 -70.17
N VAL A 4 -0.65 -53.62 -69.18
CA VAL A 4 -0.07 -52.47 -68.48
C VAL A 4 -0.34 -52.62 -66.98
N SER A 5 0.75 -52.39 -66.26
CA SER A 5 1.04 -52.77 -64.88
C SER A 5 0.27 -51.96 -63.83
N SER A 6 0.12 -52.64 -62.69
CA SER A 6 -0.39 -52.18 -61.40
C SER A 6 0.46 -51.06 -60.78
N ALA A 7 -0.20 -50.11 -60.11
CA ALA A 7 0.40 -49.29 -59.07
C ALA A 7 -0.61 -49.13 -57.92
N THR A 8 -0.31 -49.79 -56.81
CA THR A 8 -0.94 -49.66 -55.50
C THR A 8 -0.62 -48.30 -54.89
N SER A 9 -1.64 -47.49 -54.60
CA SER A 9 -1.53 -46.33 -53.70
C SER A 9 -2.01 -46.72 -52.32
N ALA A 10 -1.09 -46.78 -51.37
CA ALA A 10 -1.39 -46.87 -49.95
C ALA A 10 -1.94 -45.52 -49.47
N ALA A 11 -3.19 -45.51 -48.99
CA ALA A 11 -3.75 -44.37 -48.29
C ALA A 11 -3.18 -44.31 -46.87
N VAL A 12 -2.29 -43.34 -46.62
CA VAL A 12 -1.86 -43.00 -45.25
C VAL A 12 -2.91 -42.06 -44.67
N LEU A 13 -3.69 -42.59 -43.73
CA LEU A 13 -4.66 -41.83 -42.95
C LEU A 13 -3.91 -40.96 -41.93
N LEU A 14 -3.72 -39.68 -42.23
CA LEU A 14 -3.25 -38.67 -41.28
C LEU A 14 -4.36 -38.40 -40.26
N MET A 15 -4.28 -39.02 -39.08
CA MET A 15 -5.05 -38.60 -37.92
C MET A 15 -4.56 -37.21 -37.47
N GLN A 16 -5.33 -36.17 -37.77
CA GLN A 16 -5.17 -34.88 -37.10
C GLN A 16 -5.66 -35.02 -35.66
N VAL A 17 -4.74 -35.20 -34.73
CA VAL A 17 -5.00 -34.98 -33.31
C VAL A 17 -5.09 -33.46 -33.12
N ALA A 18 -6.32 -32.94 -33.12
CA ALA A 18 -6.58 -31.61 -32.58
C ALA A 18 -6.27 -31.68 -31.08
N SER A 19 -5.07 -31.23 -30.71
CA SER A 19 -4.71 -31.03 -29.31
C SER A 19 -5.42 -29.76 -28.85
N TRP A 20 -6.43 -29.94 -28.00
CA TRP A 20 -7.05 -28.85 -27.26
C TRP A 20 -6.06 -28.44 -26.18
N TRP A 21 -5.09 -27.61 -26.55
CA TRP A 21 -4.32 -26.86 -25.58
C TRP A 21 -5.31 -25.90 -24.93
N VAL A 22 -5.79 -26.28 -23.74
CA VAL A 22 -6.31 -25.32 -22.78
C VAL A 22 -5.14 -24.41 -22.48
N GLY A 23 -5.06 -23.29 -23.20
CA GLY A 23 -4.04 -22.28 -22.95
C GLY A 23 -4.18 -21.87 -21.49
N SER A 24 -3.18 -22.19 -20.67
CA SER A 24 -2.97 -21.44 -19.44
C SER A 24 -2.71 -20.01 -19.90
N ASP A 25 -3.66 -19.10 -19.69
CA ASP A 25 -3.42 -17.69 -19.95
C ASP A 25 -2.09 -17.31 -19.27
N ALA A 26 -1.20 -16.70 -20.06
CA ALA A 26 0.09 -16.28 -19.54
C ALA A 26 -0.14 -15.35 -18.34
N ALA A 27 0.54 -15.61 -17.23
CA ALA A 27 0.41 -14.78 -16.04
C ALA A 27 0.72 -13.32 -16.39
N LEU A 28 -0.20 -12.42 -16.04
CA LEU A 28 -0.02 -10.99 -16.28
C LEU A 28 1.24 -10.49 -15.53
N PRO A 29 2.06 -9.61 -16.14
CA PRO A 29 3.15 -8.98 -15.43
C PRO A 29 2.62 -8.13 -14.26
N VAL A 30 3.46 -7.96 -13.24
CA VAL A 30 3.16 -7.11 -12.08
C VAL A 30 3.87 -5.78 -12.25
N VAL A 31 3.11 -4.69 -12.27
CA VAL A 31 3.65 -3.33 -12.18
C VAL A 31 3.77 -2.97 -10.71
N LYS A 32 4.98 -2.57 -10.29
CA LYS A 32 5.26 -2.09 -8.94
C LYS A 32 5.52 -0.59 -8.99
N GLU A 33 4.80 0.15 -8.16
CA GLU A 33 5.06 1.57 -7.89
C GLU A 33 5.29 1.79 -6.40
N VAL A 34 6.27 2.62 -6.06
CA VAL A 34 6.50 3.09 -4.70
C VAL A 34 6.25 4.59 -4.68
N VAL A 35 5.42 5.03 -3.74
CA VAL A 35 5.10 6.43 -3.53
C VAL A 35 5.18 6.75 -2.05
N THR A 36 5.56 7.99 -1.73
CA THR A 36 5.56 8.49 -0.36
C THR A 36 4.46 9.53 -0.23
N GLY A 37 3.86 9.63 0.95
CA GLY A 37 2.84 10.62 1.28
C GLY A 37 2.97 11.10 2.72
N THR A 38 2.13 12.09 3.05
CA THR A 38 2.13 12.73 4.36
C THR A 38 0.70 13.02 4.80
N ILE A 39 0.33 12.51 5.97
CA ILE A 39 -0.95 12.79 6.62
C ILE A 39 -0.77 13.98 7.56
N PHE A 40 -1.49 15.07 7.32
CA PHE A 40 -1.39 16.29 8.10
C PHE A 40 -2.49 16.38 9.14
N ARG A 41 -2.11 16.79 10.34
CA ARG A 41 -3.02 17.29 11.35
C ARG A 41 -3.36 18.76 11.08
N LYS A 42 -4.65 19.07 10.97
CA LYS A 42 -5.18 20.44 10.96
C LYS A 42 -5.96 20.70 12.25
N SER A 43 -6.43 21.93 12.43
CA SER A 43 -7.11 22.35 13.67
C SER A 43 -8.37 21.54 13.99
N SER A 44 -9.10 21.08 12.97
CA SER A 44 -10.39 20.39 13.11
C SER A 44 -10.48 19.06 12.35
N TYR A 45 -9.39 18.61 11.72
CA TYR A 45 -9.39 17.42 10.88
C TYR A 45 -7.99 16.91 10.59
N LEU A 46 -7.90 15.71 10.02
CA LEU A 46 -6.70 15.19 9.38
C LEU A 46 -6.94 14.99 7.90
N THR A 47 -5.90 15.21 7.09
CA THR A 47 -5.96 14.94 5.65
C THR A 47 -6.09 13.45 5.38
N VAL A 48 -6.67 13.11 4.24
CA VAL A 48 -6.63 11.75 3.67
C VAL A 48 -6.11 11.91 2.25
N ASP A 49 -5.03 11.21 1.95
CA ASP A 49 -4.43 11.22 0.62
C ASP A 49 -5.24 10.32 -0.32
N GLN A 50 -5.51 10.79 -1.53
CA GLN A 50 -6.26 10.04 -2.53
C GLN A 50 -5.42 9.83 -3.79
N TYR A 51 -5.26 8.56 -4.17
CA TYR A 51 -4.59 8.13 -5.38
C TYR A 51 -5.62 7.58 -6.37
N THR A 52 -5.45 7.86 -7.66
CA THR A 52 -6.25 7.23 -8.72
C THR A 52 -5.46 6.10 -9.35
N LEU A 53 -6.01 4.88 -9.29
CA LEU A 53 -5.45 3.69 -9.92
C LEU A 53 -6.26 3.35 -11.17
N ASN A 54 -5.58 2.96 -12.25
CA ASN A 54 -6.23 2.45 -13.45
C ASN A 54 -5.87 0.98 -13.65
N VAL A 55 -6.86 0.10 -13.54
CA VAL A 55 -6.72 -1.33 -13.78
C VAL A 55 -7.16 -1.62 -15.20
N ALA A 56 -6.21 -2.00 -16.06
CA ALA A 56 -6.45 -2.24 -17.48
C ALA A 56 -6.84 -3.69 -17.81
N ALA A 57 -6.41 -4.65 -16.98
CA ALA A 57 -6.77 -6.06 -17.17
C ALA A 57 -8.25 -6.30 -16.79
N SER A 58 -8.91 -7.23 -17.50
CA SER A 58 -10.29 -7.64 -17.20
C SER A 58 -10.44 -8.14 -15.75
N THR A 59 -9.39 -8.74 -15.22
CA THR A 59 -9.23 -9.14 -13.81
C THR A 59 -7.77 -8.96 -13.40
N ALA A 60 -7.55 -8.35 -12.24
CA ALA A 60 -6.22 -8.09 -11.71
C ALA A 60 -6.19 -8.26 -10.19
N ILE A 61 -5.08 -8.78 -9.67
CA ILE A 61 -4.73 -8.62 -8.25
C ILE A 61 -4.11 -7.23 -8.06
N VAL A 62 -4.65 -6.46 -7.12
CA VAL A 62 -4.12 -5.21 -6.59
C VAL A 62 -3.66 -5.46 -5.16
N GLU A 63 -2.40 -5.17 -4.87
CA GLU A 63 -1.78 -5.28 -3.57
C GLU A 63 -1.24 -3.91 -3.17
N ILE A 64 -1.58 -3.49 -1.96
CA ILE A 64 -1.23 -2.22 -1.34
C ILE A 64 -0.59 -2.54 0.01
N ASP A 65 0.52 -1.89 0.25
CA ASP A 65 1.44 -2.20 1.34
C ASP A 65 1.99 -0.87 1.83
N LEU A 66 1.76 -0.52 3.09
CA LEU A 66 2.18 0.75 3.67
C LEU A 66 3.29 0.50 4.67
N LEU A 67 4.11 1.52 4.91
CA LEU A 67 5.06 1.55 5.99
C LEU A 67 5.07 2.99 6.51
N SER A 68 4.99 3.17 7.81
CA SER A 68 5.25 4.43 8.51
C SER A 68 6.25 4.18 9.64
N MET A 69 6.53 5.17 10.47
CA MET A 69 7.12 4.86 11.78
C MET A 69 6.19 3.85 12.48
N GLU A 70 6.76 2.80 13.06
CA GLU A 70 5.99 1.69 13.65
C GLU A 70 6.33 1.45 15.12
N THR A 71 5.41 0.82 15.85
CA THR A 71 5.61 0.38 17.23
C THR A 71 4.84 -0.89 17.52
N ALA A 72 5.46 -1.86 18.20
CA ALA A 72 4.82 -3.12 18.59
C ALA A 72 4.19 -3.09 20.00
N ASP A 73 4.65 -2.16 20.85
CA ASP A 73 4.35 -2.10 22.28
C ASP A 73 3.90 -0.70 22.73
N ASN A 74 3.74 0.23 21.77
CA ASN A 74 3.57 1.65 22.01
C ASN A 74 4.69 2.26 22.87
N LYS A 75 5.88 1.66 22.93
CA LYS A 75 7.01 2.21 23.72
C LYS A 75 8.28 2.29 22.92
N THR A 76 8.44 1.35 22.00
CA THR A 76 9.57 1.24 21.10
C THR A 76 9.11 1.65 19.71
N PHE A 77 9.71 2.70 19.15
CA PHE A 77 9.39 3.17 17.80
C PHE A 77 10.55 2.86 16.86
N THR A 78 10.24 2.41 15.65
CA THR A 78 11.22 2.03 14.61
C THR A 78 10.87 2.68 13.29
N ASP A 79 11.83 3.36 12.66
CA ASP A 79 11.73 3.92 11.32
C ASP A 79 11.88 2.80 10.26
N VAL A 80 10.76 2.18 9.88
CA VAL A 80 10.72 1.12 8.85
C VAL A 80 10.44 1.69 7.45
N ASN A 81 9.92 2.92 7.36
CA ASN A 81 9.76 3.63 6.09
C ASN A 81 11.06 4.26 5.57
N ALA A 82 12.10 4.38 6.40
CA ALA A 82 13.45 4.88 6.11
C ALA A 82 13.47 6.35 5.68
N ASP A 83 12.68 7.18 6.36
CA ASP A 83 12.64 8.64 6.13
C ASP A 83 13.19 9.46 7.30
N CYS A 84 13.69 8.80 8.34
CA CYS A 84 14.29 9.40 9.53
C CYS A 84 13.35 10.39 10.26
N ASP A 85 12.04 10.30 10.02
CA ASP A 85 11.02 11.08 10.71
C ASP A 85 10.43 10.25 11.86
N SER A 86 10.24 10.87 13.02
CA SER A 86 9.82 10.18 14.24
C SER A 86 8.30 10.16 14.44
N ALA A 87 7.54 10.80 13.54
CA ALA A 87 6.09 10.87 13.62
C ALA A 87 5.44 9.52 13.31
N TYR A 88 4.86 8.91 14.34
CA TYR A 88 4.01 7.75 14.21
C TYR A 88 2.63 8.13 13.67
N ILE A 89 2.16 7.34 12.72
CA ILE A 89 0.75 7.19 12.38
C ILE A 89 0.42 5.70 12.36
N ASP A 90 -0.84 5.40 12.66
CA ASP A 90 -1.43 4.09 12.42
C ASP A 90 -2.16 4.18 11.07
N PRO A 91 -1.53 3.82 9.94
CA PRO A 91 -2.12 4.03 8.63
C PRO A 91 -3.34 3.14 8.41
N GLN A 92 -4.35 3.66 7.70
CA GLN A 92 -5.53 2.89 7.27
C GLN A 92 -5.84 3.20 5.81
N VAL A 93 -6.16 2.18 5.02
CA VAL A 93 -6.55 2.38 3.62
C VAL A 93 -7.98 1.96 3.31
N TYR A 94 -8.56 2.66 2.33
CA TYR A 94 -9.82 2.29 1.70
C TYR A 94 -9.65 2.27 0.19
N LEU A 95 -10.12 1.21 -0.44
CA LEU A 95 -10.22 1.10 -1.88
C LEU A 95 -11.67 1.32 -2.32
N PHE A 96 -11.85 2.24 -3.26
CA PHE A 96 -13.13 2.52 -3.89
C PHE A 96 -13.03 2.30 -5.40
N GLN A 97 -14.08 1.79 -6.02
CA GLN A 97 -14.25 1.81 -7.47
C GLN A 97 -14.99 3.10 -7.85
N ARG A 98 -14.42 3.88 -8.79
CA ARG A 98 -15.10 5.04 -9.36
C ARG A 98 -16.11 4.59 -10.39
N GLN A 99 -17.37 4.90 -10.16
CA GLN A 99 -18.47 4.63 -11.08
C GLN A 99 -18.52 5.67 -12.20
N THR A 100 -19.32 5.39 -13.23
CA THR A 100 -19.47 6.26 -14.41
C THR A 100 -20.07 7.62 -14.08
N ASP A 101 -20.88 7.73 -13.03
CA ASP A 101 -21.44 8.97 -12.50
C ASP A 101 -20.46 9.74 -11.59
N GLY A 102 -19.25 9.20 -11.39
CA GLY A 102 -18.21 9.77 -10.52
C GLY A 102 -18.34 9.38 -9.05
N SER A 103 -19.41 8.68 -8.65
CA SER A 103 -19.56 8.18 -7.28
C SER A 103 -18.50 7.12 -6.94
N LEU A 104 -18.21 6.99 -5.65
CA LEU A 104 -17.23 6.04 -5.13
C LEU A 104 -17.97 4.87 -4.48
N ALA A 105 -17.87 3.68 -5.09
CA ALA A 105 -18.37 2.44 -4.52
C ALA A 105 -17.27 1.80 -3.67
N PHE A 106 -17.57 1.46 -2.41
CA PHE A 106 -16.62 0.79 -1.53
C PHE A 106 -16.27 -0.61 -2.04
N VAL A 107 -14.98 -0.94 -2.00
CA VAL A 107 -14.44 -2.26 -2.40
C VAL A 107 -13.87 -2.97 -1.18
N ALA A 108 -12.93 -2.34 -0.47
CA ALA A 108 -12.26 -2.96 0.67
C ALA A 108 -11.56 -1.92 1.58
N THR A 109 -11.25 -2.33 2.82
CA THR A 109 -10.39 -1.65 3.80
C THR A 109 -9.59 -2.71 4.57
N ASN A 110 -8.59 -2.31 5.36
CA ASN A 110 -7.55 -3.20 5.86
C ASN A 110 -6.98 -2.90 7.25
N ASP A 111 -7.65 -2.12 8.11
CA ASP A 111 -7.12 -1.72 9.43
C ASP A 111 -7.12 -2.88 10.44
N ASP A 112 -6.44 -3.99 10.14
CA ASP A 112 -6.22 -5.20 10.98
C ASP A 112 -7.07 -6.44 10.60
N THR A 113 -7.84 -6.40 9.52
CA THR A 113 -8.51 -7.61 9.00
C THR A 113 -7.57 -8.44 8.13
N GLY A 114 -7.12 -9.56 8.70
CA GLY A 114 -6.38 -10.61 8.01
C GLY A 114 -7.03 -10.99 6.68
N ASP A 115 -6.18 -11.12 5.67
CA ASP A 115 -6.51 -11.49 4.31
C ASP A 115 -7.69 -12.46 4.24
N ASP A 116 -8.73 -12.07 3.51
CA ASP A 116 -9.89 -12.90 3.14
C ASP A 116 -9.49 -14.22 2.45
N ASN A 117 -8.21 -14.37 2.11
CA ASN A 117 -7.59 -15.59 1.64
C ASN A 117 -6.39 -15.97 2.51
N SER A 118 -6.45 -17.16 3.13
CA SER A 118 -5.38 -17.72 3.97
C SER A 118 -4.04 -17.90 3.25
N VAL A 119 -4.01 -17.87 1.92
CA VAL A 119 -2.77 -17.89 1.11
C VAL A 119 -1.98 -16.57 1.20
N TYR A 120 -2.66 -15.47 1.53
CA TYR A 120 -2.05 -14.15 1.63
C TYR A 120 -1.77 -13.73 3.07
N PHE A 121 -2.38 -14.41 4.04
CA PHE A 121 -2.11 -14.26 5.47
C PHE A 121 -0.59 -14.20 5.72
N SER A 122 -0.12 -13.08 6.28
CA SER A 122 1.28 -12.73 6.56
C SER A 122 2.11 -12.09 5.44
N ARG A 123 1.54 -11.79 4.25
CA ARG A 123 2.32 -11.15 3.17
C ARG A 123 2.75 -9.72 3.52
N GLY A 124 1.87 -8.94 4.15
CA GLY A 124 2.17 -7.61 4.69
C GLY A 124 3.08 -7.59 5.93
N ARG A 125 3.84 -8.65 6.19
CA ARG A 125 4.85 -8.70 7.26
C ARG A 125 6.26 -9.02 6.76
N THR A 126 6.42 -9.13 5.44
CA THR A 126 7.70 -9.54 4.82
C THR A 126 8.52 -8.36 4.31
N ASP A 127 8.03 -7.15 4.49
CA ASP A 127 8.57 -5.90 3.97
C ASP A 127 9.42 -5.11 5.00
N GLY A 128 9.48 -5.60 6.24
CA GLY A 128 10.21 -4.98 7.35
C GLY A 128 9.31 -4.47 8.47
N SER A 129 7.98 -4.58 8.33
CA SER A 129 7.04 -4.26 9.40
C SER A 129 7.33 -5.07 10.68
N VAL A 130 7.22 -4.40 11.82
CA VAL A 130 7.39 -4.93 13.18
C VAL A 130 6.06 -4.97 13.94
N SER A 131 4.98 -4.48 13.33
CA SER A 131 3.66 -4.28 13.93
C SER A 131 2.60 -5.14 13.22
N ALA A 132 1.50 -5.44 13.93
CA ALA A 132 0.32 -6.05 13.28
C ALA A 132 -0.60 -4.98 12.67
N GLN A 133 -0.40 -3.72 13.08
CA GLN A 133 -1.15 -2.53 12.68
C GLN A 133 -0.65 -1.93 11.38
N ASP A 134 0.23 -2.64 10.69
CA ASP A 134 0.66 -2.21 9.37
C ASP A 134 -0.45 -2.44 8.34
N SER A 135 -0.68 -1.41 7.53
CA SER A 135 -1.75 -1.40 6.55
C SER A 135 -1.37 -2.19 5.31
N TYR A 136 -1.83 -3.44 5.24
CA TYR A 136 -1.74 -4.29 4.06
C TYR A 136 -3.11 -4.63 3.44
N LEU A 137 -3.28 -4.46 2.13
CA LEU A 137 -4.51 -4.82 1.40
C LEU A 137 -4.18 -5.55 0.10
N ILE A 138 -4.71 -6.76 -0.10
CA ILE A 138 -4.65 -7.47 -1.39
C ILE A 138 -6.05 -7.85 -1.86
N ARG A 139 -6.43 -7.47 -3.08
CA ARG A 139 -7.76 -7.78 -3.63
C ARG A 139 -7.69 -8.10 -5.11
N GLN A 140 -8.49 -9.08 -5.52
CA GLN A 140 -8.81 -9.26 -6.93
C GLN A 140 -9.90 -8.27 -7.33
N VAL A 141 -9.66 -7.50 -8.38
CA VAL A 141 -10.57 -6.46 -8.87
C VAL A 141 -10.77 -6.58 -10.38
N SER A 142 -11.90 -6.07 -10.88
CA SER A 142 -12.15 -6.00 -12.32
C SER A 142 -11.47 -4.79 -12.96
N GLN A 143 -11.43 -4.76 -14.29
CA GLN A 143 -11.05 -3.56 -15.04
C GLN A 143 -11.82 -2.32 -14.54
N GLY A 144 -11.14 -1.18 -14.42
CA GLY A 144 -11.77 0.07 -14.03
C GLY A 144 -10.83 1.09 -13.41
N THR A 145 -11.40 2.20 -12.99
CA THR A 145 -10.71 3.26 -12.24
C THR A 145 -11.05 3.15 -10.77
N TYR A 146 -10.03 3.18 -9.93
CA TYR A 146 -10.17 3.07 -8.48
C TYR A 146 -9.60 4.32 -7.78
N VAL A 147 -10.16 4.64 -6.63
CA VAL A 147 -9.61 5.61 -5.69
C VAL A 147 -9.11 4.87 -4.48
N LEU A 148 -7.80 4.94 -4.25
CA LEU A 148 -7.19 4.47 -3.01
C LEU A 148 -7.05 5.67 -2.08
N ALA A 149 -7.71 5.61 -0.94
CA ALA A 149 -7.62 6.59 0.12
C ALA A 149 -6.69 6.06 1.21
N VAL A 150 -5.70 6.88 1.61
CA VAL A 150 -4.77 6.61 2.70
C VAL A 150 -4.99 7.67 3.77
N GLY A 151 -5.30 7.24 4.99
CA GLY A 151 -5.38 8.10 6.15
C GLY A 151 -4.77 7.41 7.35
N ARG A 152 -5.25 7.77 8.53
CA ARG A 152 -4.87 7.14 9.80
C ARG A 152 -6.08 6.54 10.50
N TYR A 153 -5.88 5.52 11.31
CA TYR A 153 -6.90 4.97 12.20
C TYR A 153 -7.25 5.96 13.33
N PRO A 154 -8.53 6.10 13.70
CA PRO A 154 -9.70 5.59 12.99
C PRO A 154 -9.99 6.40 11.72
N LEU A 155 -10.38 5.73 10.64
CA LEU A 155 -10.85 6.35 9.41
C LEU A 155 -12.19 5.73 8.99
N SER A 156 -13.27 6.51 9.05
CA SER A 156 -14.55 6.06 8.50
C SER A 156 -14.53 6.04 6.97
N GLN A 157 -15.31 5.14 6.37
CA GLN A 157 -15.49 5.06 4.92
C GLN A 157 -15.90 6.42 4.30
N ALA A 158 -16.77 7.18 4.98
CA ALA A 158 -17.22 8.49 4.51
C ALA A 158 -16.07 9.52 4.52
N ALA A 159 -15.26 9.54 5.58
CA ALA A 159 -14.08 10.39 5.66
C ALA A 159 -13.03 10.03 4.60
N ALA A 160 -12.82 8.72 4.36
CA ALA A 160 -11.91 8.23 3.33
C ALA A 160 -12.33 8.69 1.92
N ALA A 161 -13.62 8.55 1.60
CA ALA A 161 -14.19 9.03 0.34
C ALA A 161 -14.12 10.56 0.20
N ALA A 162 -14.26 11.30 1.31
CA ALA A 162 -14.23 12.76 1.34
C ALA A 162 -12.82 13.37 1.26
N GLY A 163 -11.75 12.58 1.43
CA GLY A 163 -10.37 13.09 1.46
C GLY A 163 -10.01 13.83 2.75
N ARG A 164 -10.81 13.66 3.82
CA ARG A 164 -10.65 14.37 5.10
C ARG A 164 -11.36 13.61 6.22
N SER A 165 -10.67 13.44 7.36
CA SER A 165 -11.23 12.81 8.56
C SER A 165 -11.39 13.77 9.72
N THR A 166 -12.57 13.76 10.35
CA THR A 166 -12.85 14.42 11.64
C THR A 166 -12.95 13.41 12.77
N ASP A 167 -12.64 12.14 12.52
CA ASP A 167 -12.85 11.04 13.46
C ASP A 167 -11.79 11.10 14.54
N SER A 168 -12.17 11.36 15.79
CA SER A 168 -11.26 11.32 16.95
C SER A 168 -9.95 12.11 16.78
N VAL A 169 -10.01 13.31 16.15
CA VAL A 169 -8.85 14.16 15.80
C VAL A 169 -7.89 14.41 16.97
N ASN A 170 -8.42 14.49 18.18
CA ASN A 170 -7.64 14.80 19.38
C ASN A 170 -7.01 13.59 20.04
N ASP A 171 -7.53 12.40 19.79
CA ASP A 171 -7.13 11.16 20.46
C ASP A 171 -6.15 10.38 19.58
N PHE A 172 -6.35 10.40 18.26
CA PHE A 172 -5.52 9.71 17.27
C PHE A 172 -4.92 10.73 16.29
N SER A 173 -3.97 11.53 16.74
CA SER A 173 -3.22 12.42 15.86
C SER A 173 -1.88 11.76 15.52
N PRO A 174 -1.22 12.10 14.40
CA PRO A 174 0.22 11.89 14.30
C PRO A 174 0.88 12.34 15.60
N TYR A 175 1.80 11.55 16.12
CA TYR A 175 2.48 11.85 17.38
C TYR A 175 3.93 11.38 17.38
N PHE A 176 4.76 12.11 18.13
CA PHE A 176 6.17 11.78 18.34
C PHE A 176 6.30 11.02 19.66
N CYS A 177 6.82 9.79 19.59
CA CYS A 177 7.22 8.98 20.75
C CYS A 177 6.22 9.06 21.94
N MET A 178 4.94 8.86 21.67
CA MET A 178 3.80 8.98 22.61
C MET A 178 3.58 10.30 23.37
N ALA A 179 4.40 11.34 23.21
CA ALA A 179 4.37 12.46 24.15
C ALA A 179 3.78 13.75 23.60
N ARG A 180 3.83 13.96 22.27
CA ARG A 180 3.41 15.22 21.65
C ARG A 180 2.70 14.96 20.33
N LYS A 181 1.60 15.68 20.11
CA LYS A 181 0.92 15.72 18.81
C LYS A 181 1.88 16.30 17.77
N ALA A 182 2.14 15.53 16.72
CA ALA A 182 2.86 15.97 15.54
C ALA A 182 1.91 16.71 14.58
N SER A 183 2.46 17.63 13.79
CA SER A 183 1.71 18.31 12.73
C SER A 183 1.43 17.43 11.52
N TYR A 184 2.21 16.36 11.33
CA TYR A 184 2.07 15.42 10.24
C TYR A 184 2.71 14.08 10.60
N GLY A 185 2.48 13.06 9.78
CA GLY A 185 3.24 11.81 9.76
C GLY A 185 3.38 11.29 8.33
N ASN A 186 4.56 10.80 8.00
CA ASN A 186 4.89 10.30 6.67
C ASN A 186 4.60 8.81 6.55
N TYR A 187 4.36 8.36 5.32
CA TYR A 187 4.28 6.95 4.99
C TYR A 187 4.86 6.67 3.61
N LYS A 188 5.35 5.46 3.42
CA LYS A 188 5.79 4.88 2.16
C LYS A 188 4.79 3.81 1.76
N MET A 189 4.21 3.92 0.57
CA MET A 189 3.26 2.98 0.02
C MET A 189 3.85 2.28 -1.19
N THR A 190 3.79 0.95 -1.20
CA THR A 190 4.06 0.11 -2.35
C THR A 190 2.75 -0.40 -2.94
N VAL A 191 2.56 -0.15 -4.23
CA VAL A 191 1.41 -0.61 -5.02
C VAL A 191 1.89 -1.64 -6.03
N ARG A 192 1.31 -2.83 -6.03
CA ARG A 192 1.59 -3.91 -6.99
C ARG A 192 0.30 -4.29 -7.68
N VAL A 193 0.28 -4.27 -9.01
CA VAL A 193 -0.92 -4.56 -9.80
C VAL A 193 -0.57 -5.49 -10.95
N GLN A 194 -1.32 -6.58 -11.08
CA GLN A 194 -1.31 -7.38 -12.30
C GLN A 194 -1.90 -6.57 -13.46
N SER A 195 -1.13 -6.37 -14.51
CA SER A 195 -1.48 -5.42 -15.56
C SER A 195 -1.13 -5.95 -16.94
N THR A 196 -1.93 -5.60 -17.94
CA THR A 196 -1.60 -5.82 -19.36
C THR A 196 -0.60 -4.78 -19.88
N SER A 197 -0.44 -3.66 -19.17
CA SER A 197 0.60 -2.64 -19.38
C SER A 197 1.76 -2.86 -18.43
N THR A 198 2.99 -2.60 -18.87
CA THR A 198 4.19 -2.63 -18.02
C THR A 198 4.51 -1.29 -17.36
N GLN A 199 3.71 -0.24 -17.61
CA GLN A 199 3.96 1.10 -17.09
C GLN A 199 2.75 1.68 -16.35
N ASN A 200 3.04 2.40 -15.26
CA ASN A 200 2.20 3.31 -14.48
C ASN A 200 0.74 2.88 -14.27
N VAL A 201 0.44 2.36 -13.09
CA VAL A 201 -0.92 2.04 -12.61
C VAL A 201 -1.52 3.17 -11.78
N ILE A 202 -0.69 4.04 -11.19
CA ILE A 202 -1.12 5.24 -10.48
C ILE A 202 -1.23 6.42 -11.46
N ALA A 203 -2.45 6.73 -11.89
CA ALA A 203 -2.75 7.84 -12.79
C ALA A 203 -2.77 9.21 -12.10
N LYS A 204 -3.09 9.25 -10.80
CA LYS A 204 -3.05 10.49 -10.00
C LYS A 204 -2.45 10.20 -8.63
N LYS A 205 -1.44 10.98 -8.26
CA LYS A 205 -0.79 10.95 -6.94
C LYS A 205 -1.34 12.06 -6.05
N ALA A 206 -1.32 11.85 -4.74
CA ALA A 206 -1.72 12.86 -3.76
C ALA A 206 -0.74 14.05 -3.71
N ASN A 207 0.57 13.78 -3.94
CA ASN A 207 1.65 14.77 -3.90
C ASN A 207 1.73 15.54 -2.56
N SER A 208 1.48 14.84 -1.46
CA SER A 208 1.45 15.36 -0.10
C SER A 208 2.81 15.34 0.60
N TYR A 209 3.77 14.55 0.09
CA TYR A 209 5.02 14.28 0.77
C TYR A 209 5.86 15.53 1.04
N VAL A 210 6.27 15.72 2.30
CA VAL A 210 7.02 16.91 2.76
C VAL A 210 8.54 16.73 2.80
N GLY A 211 9.05 15.51 2.53
CA GLY A 211 10.48 15.21 2.57
C GLY A 211 10.87 14.31 3.74
N ASN A 212 12.14 13.89 3.74
CA ASN A 212 12.75 13.09 4.79
C ASN A 212 13.63 13.95 5.69
N SER A 213 13.91 13.42 6.88
CA SER A 213 14.82 14.03 7.85
C SER A 213 16.23 13.41 7.81
N CYS A 214 16.50 12.48 6.88
CA CYS A 214 17.74 11.71 6.83
C CYS A 214 19.03 12.50 6.52
N SER A 215 18.93 13.80 6.23
CA SER A 215 20.10 14.68 6.06
C SER A 215 20.68 15.17 7.40
N VAL A 216 20.26 14.62 8.53
CA VAL A 216 20.93 14.77 9.82
C VAL A 216 22.16 13.84 9.94
N PRO A 217 23.22 14.22 10.67
CA PRO A 217 24.43 13.40 10.82
C PRO A 217 24.12 11.96 11.30
N SER A 218 24.88 10.96 10.85
CA SER A 218 24.62 9.54 11.19
C SER A 218 24.72 9.20 12.68
N SER A 219 25.45 10.01 13.46
CA SER A 219 25.49 9.93 14.93
C SER A 219 24.15 10.29 15.58
N VAL A 220 23.23 10.85 14.81
CA VAL A 220 21.93 11.38 15.21
C VAL A 220 20.79 10.50 14.67
N THR A 221 20.99 9.78 13.54
CA THR A 221 20.00 8.84 12.96
C THR A 221 20.08 7.42 13.51
N ALA A 222 21.20 7.00 14.14
CA ALA A 222 21.30 5.70 14.81
C ALA A 222 20.33 5.53 16.01
N GLU A 223 19.73 6.64 16.47
CA GLU A 223 18.73 6.72 17.55
C GLU A 223 17.27 6.51 17.09
N CYS A 224 16.98 6.23 15.81
CA CYS A 224 15.60 6.01 15.33
C CYS A 224 14.92 4.73 15.89
N ALA A 225 15.58 4.00 16.79
CA ALA A 225 14.98 2.97 17.65
C ALA A 225 14.84 3.53 19.07
N TYR A 226 13.67 4.06 19.42
CA TYR A 226 13.48 4.73 20.72
C TYR A 226 12.64 3.92 21.68
N ALA A 227 13.18 3.55 22.85
CA ALA A 227 12.41 3.06 23.99
C ALA A 227 12.04 4.20 24.95
N LEU A 228 10.76 4.38 25.26
CA LEU A 228 10.29 5.41 26.19
C LEU A 228 10.87 5.25 27.62
N PRO A 229 11.58 6.25 28.16
CA PRO A 229 11.94 6.30 29.57
C PRO A 229 10.74 6.69 30.44
N ALA A 230 10.78 6.33 31.72
CA ALA A 230 9.73 6.65 32.69
C ALA A 230 9.51 8.17 32.95
N ASN A 231 10.40 9.05 32.47
CA ASN A 231 10.32 10.50 32.62
C ASN A 231 10.27 11.20 31.24
N ILE A 232 9.04 11.49 30.80
CA ILE A 232 8.68 11.85 29.41
C ILE A 232 9.21 13.24 28.98
N GLY A 233 9.46 14.17 29.90
CA GLY A 233 9.70 15.59 29.55
C GLY A 233 11.11 15.92 29.02
N SER A 234 12.16 15.63 29.81
CA SER A 234 13.54 15.98 29.48
C SER A 234 14.21 14.99 28.53
N ASP A 235 13.79 13.72 28.60
CA ASP A 235 14.43 12.65 27.82
C ASP A 235 13.99 12.67 26.36
N ILE A 236 12.79 13.16 26.05
CA ILE A 236 12.32 13.33 24.66
C ILE A 236 13.06 14.45 23.94
N LEU A 237 13.34 15.56 24.62
CA LEU A 237 14.16 16.64 24.04
C LEU A 237 15.61 16.19 23.80
N ARG A 238 16.11 15.24 24.60
CA ARG A 238 17.43 14.64 24.40
C ARG A 238 17.40 13.63 23.25
N THR A 239 16.42 12.74 23.23
CA THR A 239 16.43 11.59 22.31
C THR A 239 15.76 11.84 20.96
N CYS A 240 14.82 12.78 20.88
CA CYS A 240 14.27 13.26 19.61
C CYS A 240 14.91 14.58 19.17
N SER A 241 16.11 14.91 19.69
CA SER A 241 16.84 16.14 19.36
C SER A 241 17.20 16.26 17.88
N TYR A 242 17.11 15.15 17.14
CA TYR A 242 17.30 15.06 15.69
C TYR A 242 16.13 15.59 14.89
N ASP A 243 14.92 15.50 15.44
CA ASP A 243 13.71 15.95 14.80
C ASP A 243 13.56 17.46 15.04
N LYS A 244 13.96 18.23 14.02
CA LYS A 244 13.90 19.69 14.07
C LYS A 244 12.48 20.24 14.06
N THR A 245 11.47 19.39 13.90
CA THR A 245 10.05 19.78 13.98
C THR A 245 9.48 19.72 15.40
N ILE A 246 10.25 19.21 16.37
CA ILE A 246 9.87 19.12 17.79
C ILE A 246 10.08 20.44 18.57
N TYR A 247 10.76 21.42 17.97
CA TYR A 247 10.95 22.77 18.52
C TYR A 247 9.76 23.70 18.25
#